data_AF-A0A086JC41-F1
#
_entry.id   AF-A0A086JC41-F1
#
_cell.length_a   1.000
_cell.length_b   1.000
_cell.length_c   1.000
_cell.angle_alpha   90.00
_cell.angle_beta   90.00
_cell.angle_gamma   90.00
#
_symmetry.space_group_name_H-M   'P 1'
#
loop_
_entity.id
_entity.type
_entity.pdbx_description
1 polymer ?
#
loop_
_entity_poly.entity_id
_entity_poly.type
_entity_poly.pdbx_seq_one_letter_code
_entity_poly.pdbx_strand_id
1 'polypeptide(L)'
;PRAPSGQQQPSESEPPAGVPMKPGSLTLPFTCLGDTKVTFFGPSGRQHGFTPLYDPSPSKRVATVDAGANALFIGGGGLNGQFAKTLLEEAEKNGIRLTSVALSEHSQRIQQSLLRRAVKSPGKLVELDTGVASPVFARSFGFVPVVPGLMWKESKVGANVGVTFIHILKPEVTPYGNLNNNVMMYTVAPCGAPPDT
;
A
#
# COMPACT_ATOMS: atom_id res chain seq x y z
N PRO A 1 -40.37 49.72 2.99
CA PRO A 1 -39.65 48.76 2.10
C PRO A 1 -38.55 48.03 2.88
N ARG A 2 -38.82 46.78 3.30
CA ARG A 2 -37.85 45.89 3.97
C ARG A 2 -37.04 45.14 2.90
N ALA A 3 -35.72 45.16 3.01
CA ALA A 3 -34.84 44.26 2.26
C ALA A 3 -34.91 42.84 2.86
N PRO A 4 -34.83 41.76 2.07
CA PRO A 4 -34.87 40.40 2.58
C PRO A 4 -33.52 39.98 3.15
N SER A 5 -33.59 39.31 4.31
CA SER A 5 -32.48 38.71 5.05
C SER A 5 -31.77 37.65 4.20
N GLY A 6 -30.46 37.79 4.01
CA GLY A 6 -29.63 36.76 3.41
C GLY A 6 -29.60 35.51 4.29
N GLN A 7 -29.95 34.36 3.71
CA GLN A 7 -29.78 33.06 4.33
C GLN A 7 -28.29 32.82 4.57
N GLN A 8 -27.89 32.65 5.84
CA GLN A 8 -26.59 32.10 6.18
C GLN A 8 -26.56 30.63 5.75
N GLN A 9 -25.63 30.34 4.86
CA GLN A 9 -25.23 28.99 4.47
C GLN A 9 -24.76 28.24 5.73
N PRO A 10 -25.17 26.98 5.98
CA PRO A 10 -24.71 26.24 7.14
C PRO A 10 -23.20 26.03 7.01
N SER A 11 -22.45 26.54 7.98
CA SER A 11 -21.04 26.20 8.18
C SER A 11 -20.92 24.69 8.28
N GLU A 12 -20.17 24.07 7.38
CA GLU A 12 -19.70 22.70 7.58
C GLU A 12 -18.89 22.70 8.87
N SER A 13 -19.42 22.09 9.92
CA SER A 13 -18.78 21.98 11.23
C SER A 13 -17.47 21.21 11.06
N GLU A 14 -16.38 21.75 11.61
CA GLU A 14 -15.07 21.08 11.63
C GLU A 14 -15.23 19.65 12.17
N PRO A 15 -14.57 18.65 11.54
CA PRO A 15 -14.65 17.29 12.01
C PRO A 15 -14.04 17.18 13.42
N PRO A 16 -14.63 16.34 14.30
CA PRO A 16 -14.14 16.17 15.66
C PRO A 16 -12.66 15.78 15.69
N ALA A 17 -11.93 16.31 16.67
CA ALA A 17 -10.51 16.05 16.87
C ALA A 17 -10.23 14.54 16.90
N GLY A 18 -9.41 14.07 15.95
CA GLY A 18 -9.01 12.66 15.84
C GLY A 18 -9.49 11.94 14.57
N VAL A 19 -10.40 12.52 13.79
CA VAL A 19 -10.72 11.99 12.45
C VAL A 19 -9.69 12.52 11.46
N PRO A 20 -8.88 11.66 10.79
CA PRO A 20 -7.97 12.13 9.77
C PRO A 20 -8.76 12.83 8.67
N MET A 21 -8.52 14.13 8.47
CA MET A 21 -9.11 14.87 7.37
C MET A 21 -8.71 14.19 6.06
N LYS A 22 -9.70 13.81 5.26
CA LYS A 22 -9.46 13.30 3.91
C LYS A 22 -8.75 14.41 3.12
N PRO A 23 -7.58 14.15 2.53
CA PRO A 23 -6.92 15.17 1.71
C PRO A 23 -7.85 15.57 0.57
N GLY A 24 -7.83 16.87 0.22
CA GLY A 24 -8.43 17.32 -1.03
C GLY A 24 -7.87 16.50 -2.19
N SER A 25 -8.66 16.26 -3.23
CA SER A 25 -8.21 15.45 -4.37
C SER A 25 -8.74 15.99 -5.69
N LEU A 26 -7.96 15.75 -6.73
CA LEU A 26 -8.30 16.11 -8.11
C LEU A 26 -8.31 14.84 -8.96
N THR A 27 -9.45 14.52 -9.56
CA THR A 27 -9.59 13.36 -10.45
C THR A 27 -9.78 13.83 -11.89
N LEU A 28 -8.89 13.39 -12.78
CA LEU A 28 -8.90 13.76 -14.20
C LEU A 28 -8.79 12.51 -15.08
N PRO A 29 -9.51 12.43 -16.22
CA PRO A 29 -9.26 11.43 -17.25
C PRO A 29 -8.04 11.82 -18.10
N PHE A 30 -7.22 10.84 -18.47
CA PHE A 30 -6.05 11.05 -19.33
C PHE A 30 -6.15 10.22 -20.61
N THR A 31 -6.27 10.89 -21.76
CA THR A 31 -6.34 10.25 -23.08
C THR A 31 -5.10 9.42 -23.39
N CYS A 32 -3.91 9.87 -22.95
CA CYS A 32 -2.66 9.13 -23.07
C CYS A 32 -2.62 7.82 -22.26
N LEU A 33 -3.59 7.61 -21.36
CA LEU A 33 -3.78 6.39 -20.57
C LEU A 33 -5.08 5.66 -20.97
N GLY A 34 -5.58 5.86 -22.19
CA GLY A 34 -6.84 5.27 -22.65
C GLY A 34 -8.06 5.76 -21.86
N ASP A 35 -8.09 7.06 -21.57
CA ASP A 35 -9.12 7.74 -20.77
C ASP A 35 -9.25 7.24 -19.32
N THR A 36 -8.20 6.59 -18.80
CA THR A 36 -8.13 6.19 -17.39
C THR A 36 -8.22 7.41 -16.48
N LYS A 37 -9.10 7.34 -15.48
CA LYS A 37 -9.23 8.36 -14.44
C LYS A 37 -8.12 8.21 -13.40
N VAL A 38 -7.32 9.25 -13.22
CA VAL A 38 -6.24 9.32 -12.23
C VAL A 38 -6.62 10.34 -11.16
N THR A 39 -6.47 9.96 -9.88
CA THR A 39 -6.69 10.84 -8.74
C THR A 39 -5.36 11.27 -8.15
N PHE A 40 -5.13 12.58 -8.09
CA PHE A 40 -4.00 13.20 -7.39
C PHE A 40 -4.50 13.71 -6.05
N PHE A 41 -3.95 13.18 -4.96
CA PHE A 41 -4.24 13.67 -3.61
C PHE A 41 -3.38 14.91 -3.32
N GLY A 42 -4.02 15.94 -2.78
CA GLY A 42 -3.34 17.11 -2.22
C GLY A 42 -2.77 16.81 -0.83
N PRO A 43 -2.19 17.82 -0.17
CA PRO A 43 -1.64 17.68 1.17
C PRO A 43 -2.72 17.23 2.17
N SER A 44 -2.40 16.20 2.96
CA SER A 44 -3.21 15.82 4.11
C SER A 44 -2.85 16.64 5.36
N GLY A 45 -3.61 16.47 6.44
CA GLY A 45 -3.25 17.02 7.77
C GLY A 45 -2.08 16.30 8.46
N ARG A 46 -1.47 15.28 7.86
CA ARG A 46 -0.31 14.57 8.43
C ARG A 46 0.99 15.34 8.19
N GLN A 47 2.03 14.98 8.94
CA GLN A 47 3.37 15.54 8.73
C GLN A 47 3.77 15.45 7.25
N HIS A 48 4.31 16.53 6.70
CA HIS A 48 4.68 16.65 5.27
C HIS A 48 3.52 16.42 4.28
N GLY A 49 2.26 16.43 4.72
CA GLY A 49 1.10 16.26 3.86
C GLY A 49 0.89 14.83 3.35
N PHE A 50 1.50 13.81 3.96
CA PHE A 50 1.42 12.42 3.49
C PHE A 50 -0.03 11.91 3.39
N THR A 51 -0.39 11.41 2.22
CA THR A 51 -1.68 10.73 1.99
C THR A 51 -1.80 9.51 2.92
N PRO A 52 -2.95 9.30 3.59
CA PRO A 52 -3.17 8.08 4.36
C PRO A 52 -3.11 6.84 3.44
N LEU A 53 -2.62 5.73 3.97
CA LEU A 53 -2.56 4.46 3.21
C LEU A 53 -3.96 3.95 2.86
N TYR A 54 -4.92 4.14 3.76
CA TYR A 54 -6.30 3.68 3.63
C TYR A 54 -7.25 4.74 4.16
N ASP A 55 -8.44 4.82 3.56
CA ASP A 55 -9.53 5.64 4.07
C ASP A 55 -10.31 4.85 5.15
N PRO A 56 -10.88 5.50 6.18
CA PRO A 56 -11.70 4.83 7.20
C PRO A 56 -13.08 4.37 6.68
N SER A 57 -13.61 5.04 5.65
CA SER A 57 -14.92 4.72 5.05
C SER A 57 -14.85 4.72 3.52
N PRO A 58 -14.11 3.78 2.92
CA PRO A 58 -13.91 3.69 1.48
C PRO A 58 -15.19 3.22 0.76
N SER A 59 -15.56 3.90 -0.33
CA SER A 59 -16.69 3.50 -1.19
C SER A 59 -16.34 2.38 -2.19
N LYS A 60 -15.05 2.07 -2.36
CA LYS A 60 -14.53 1.02 -3.24
C LYS A 60 -13.26 0.42 -2.65
N ARG A 61 -12.89 -0.79 -3.10
CA ARG A 61 -11.61 -1.40 -2.74
C ARG A 61 -10.45 -0.70 -3.44
N VAL A 62 -9.51 -0.18 -2.67
CA VAL A 62 -8.27 0.45 -3.17
C VAL A 62 -7.09 -0.28 -2.55
N ALA A 63 -6.27 -0.90 -3.40
CA ALA A 63 -5.04 -1.53 -2.96
C ALA A 63 -3.89 -0.51 -3.01
N THR A 64 -3.34 -0.18 -1.84
CA THR A 64 -2.21 0.74 -1.76
C THR A 64 -0.91 -0.02 -2.03
N VAL A 65 -0.02 0.59 -2.82
CA VAL A 65 1.24 -0.02 -3.24
C VAL A 65 2.36 0.45 -2.32
N ASP A 66 2.95 -0.49 -1.59
CA ASP A 66 4.13 -0.25 -0.77
C ASP A 66 5.38 -0.06 -1.62
N ALA A 67 6.17 0.95 -1.27
CA ALA A 67 7.49 1.22 -1.83
C ALA A 67 8.50 0.36 -1.06
N GLY A 68 8.57 -0.89 -1.49
CA GLY A 68 9.31 -1.96 -0.84
C GLY A 68 10.82 -1.80 -0.88
N ALA A 69 11.49 -2.53 0.02
CA ALA A 69 12.94 -2.67 0.06
C ALA A 69 13.41 -3.86 -0.81
N ASN A 70 14.63 -3.79 -1.34
CA ASN A 70 15.22 -4.90 -2.11
C ASN A 70 15.30 -6.22 -1.31
N ALA A 71 15.35 -6.12 0.02
CA ALA A 71 15.36 -7.27 0.94
C ALA A 71 13.98 -7.88 1.21
N LEU A 72 12.91 -7.33 0.61
CA LEU A 72 11.54 -7.86 0.58
C LEU A 72 10.84 -7.96 1.95
N PHE A 73 11.23 -7.16 2.94
CA PHE A 73 10.55 -7.09 4.24
C PHE A 73 9.56 -5.92 4.29
N ILE A 74 8.52 -6.05 5.12
CA ILE A 74 7.63 -4.95 5.52
C ILE A 74 8.12 -4.39 6.86
N GLY A 75 8.51 -3.12 6.90
CA GLY A 75 9.17 -2.50 8.04
C GLY A 75 10.05 -1.31 7.69
N GLY A 76 10.95 -0.96 8.62
CA GLY A 76 11.92 0.11 8.42
C GLY A 76 11.28 1.51 8.48
N GLY A 77 11.68 2.39 7.56
CA GLY A 77 11.23 3.79 7.48
C GLY A 77 10.40 4.09 6.22
N GLY A 78 10.11 5.38 6.01
CA GLY A 78 9.37 5.83 4.82
C GLY A 78 7.98 5.20 4.70
N LEU A 79 7.54 4.94 3.46
CA LEU A 79 6.24 4.35 3.17
C LEU A 79 6.13 2.91 3.71
N ASN A 80 7.17 2.10 3.54
CA ASN A 80 7.24 0.73 4.05
C ASN A 80 7.10 0.67 5.58
N GLY A 81 7.73 1.61 6.30
CA GLY A 81 7.53 1.80 7.73
C GLY A 81 6.09 2.18 8.11
N GLN A 82 5.39 2.97 7.29
CA GLN A 82 3.98 3.28 7.51
C GLN A 82 3.08 2.05 7.31
N PHE A 83 3.36 1.20 6.32
CA PHE A 83 2.65 -0.08 6.15
C PHE A 83 2.83 -0.96 7.38
N ALA A 84 4.06 -1.12 7.87
CA ALA A 84 4.33 -1.89 9.07
C ALA A 84 3.60 -1.33 10.28
N LYS A 85 3.66 0.00 10.49
CA LYS A 85 2.95 0.68 11.58
C LYS A 85 1.44 0.40 11.52
N THR A 86 0.81 0.57 10.36
CA THR A 86 -0.64 0.33 10.20
C THR A 86 -1.01 -1.13 10.52
N LEU A 87 -0.26 -2.11 10.02
CA LEU A 87 -0.55 -3.52 10.30
C LEU A 87 -0.37 -3.87 11.79
N LEU A 88 0.64 -3.31 12.44
CA LEU A 88 0.93 -3.53 13.86
C LEU A 88 -0.14 -2.88 14.76
N GLU A 89 -0.56 -1.65 14.43
CA GLU A 89 -1.62 -0.96 15.17
C GLU A 89 -2.97 -1.70 15.09
N GLU A 90 -3.33 -2.22 13.91
CA GLU A 90 -4.55 -3.04 13.79
C GLU A 90 -4.42 -4.38 14.49
N ALA A 91 -3.26 -5.04 14.41
CA ALA A 91 -2.99 -6.27 15.16
C ALA A 91 -3.15 -6.05 16.67
N GLU A 92 -2.58 -4.97 17.21
CA GLU A 92 -2.67 -4.61 18.63
C GLU A 92 -4.11 -4.35 19.07
N LYS A 93 -4.88 -3.56 18.29
CA LYS A 93 -6.31 -3.31 18.55
C LYS A 93 -7.14 -4.59 18.61
N ASN A 94 -6.76 -5.60 17.84
CA ASN A 94 -7.44 -6.89 17.77
C ASN A 94 -6.80 -7.96 18.67
N GLY A 95 -5.91 -7.59 19.58
CA GLY A 95 -5.31 -8.50 20.57
C GLY A 95 -4.31 -9.51 19.99
N ILE A 96 -3.81 -9.28 18.76
CA ILE A 96 -2.77 -10.10 18.15
C ILE A 96 -1.40 -9.60 18.60
N ARG A 97 -0.65 -10.46 19.30
CA ARG A 97 0.74 -10.18 19.67
C ARG A 97 1.66 -10.33 18.46
N LEU A 98 1.84 -9.25 17.70
CA LEU A 98 2.74 -9.16 16.57
C LEU A 98 3.79 -8.06 16.80
N THR A 99 5.07 -8.40 16.77
CA THR A 99 6.16 -7.41 16.89
C THR A 99 6.63 -6.94 15.52
N SER A 100 7.29 -5.78 15.46
CA SER A 100 7.89 -5.27 14.22
C SER A 100 8.91 -6.23 13.62
N VAL A 101 9.74 -6.87 14.46
CA VAL A 101 10.71 -7.89 14.04
C VAL A 101 9.99 -9.10 13.44
N ALA A 102 8.96 -9.61 14.13
CA ALA A 102 8.20 -10.76 13.64
C ALA A 102 7.49 -10.46 12.32
N LEU A 103 6.92 -9.26 12.16
CA LEU A 103 6.32 -8.83 10.89
C LEU A 103 7.36 -8.75 9.77
N SER A 104 8.52 -8.15 10.04
CA SER A 104 9.61 -8.00 9.07
C SER A 104 10.12 -9.37 8.60
N GLU A 105 10.47 -10.26 9.52
CA GLU A 105 10.97 -11.60 9.20
C GLU A 105 9.92 -12.47 8.48
N HIS A 106 8.67 -12.41 8.94
CA HIS A 106 7.58 -13.19 8.36
C HIS A 106 7.26 -12.74 6.93
N SER A 107 7.08 -11.43 6.73
CA SER A 107 6.81 -10.86 5.41
C SER A 107 7.96 -11.12 4.45
N GLN A 108 9.21 -11.00 4.90
CA GLN A 108 10.39 -11.35 4.11
C GLN A 108 10.36 -12.81 3.64
N ARG A 109 10.09 -13.76 4.54
CA ARG A 109 10.06 -15.19 4.21
C ARG A 109 8.99 -15.52 3.17
N ILE A 110 7.79 -14.93 3.31
CA ILE A 110 6.68 -15.12 2.36
C ILE A 110 7.03 -14.55 0.99
N GLN A 111 7.49 -13.30 0.95
CA GLN A 111 7.79 -12.61 -0.31
C GLN A 111 8.99 -13.24 -1.04
N GLN A 112 10.04 -13.65 -0.33
CA GLN A 112 11.14 -14.43 -0.91
C GLN A 112 10.67 -15.77 -1.49
N SER A 113 9.72 -16.44 -0.84
CA SER A 113 9.17 -17.71 -1.34
C SER A 113 8.31 -17.50 -2.58
N LEU A 114 7.53 -16.42 -2.63
CA LEU A 114 6.77 -16.02 -3.81
C LEU A 114 7.67 -15.59 -4.96
N LEU A 115 8.73 -14.83 -4.70
CA LEU A 115 9.71 -14.45 -5.72
C LEU A 115 10.33 -15.70 -6.36
N ARG A 116 10.80 -16.65 -5.54
CA ARG A 116 11.35 -17.94 -6.03
C ARG A 116 10.38 -18.72 -6.91
N ARG A 117 9.07 -18.59 -6.69
CA ARG A 117 8.04 -19.17 -7.56
C ARG A 117 7.84 -18.34 -8.83
N ALA A 118 7.74 -17.02 -8.71
CA ALA A 118 7.48 -16.10 -9.82
C ALA A 118 8.60 -16.16 -10.87
N VAL A 119 9.87 -16.22 -10.45
CA VAL A 119 11.01 -16.31 -11.39
C VAL A 119 11.03 -17.61 -12.22
N LYS A 120 10.36 -18.67 -11.77
CA LYS A 120 10.20 -19.92 -12.55
C LYS A 120 9.10 -19.82 -13.60
N SER A 121 8.28 -18.77 -13.57
CA SER A 121 7.16 -18.55 -14.47
C SER A 121 6.95 -17.05 -14.70
N PRO A 122 7.96 -16.35 -15.27
CA PRO A 122 7.86 -14.91 -15.52
C PRO A 122 6.65 -14.60 -16.42
N GLY A 123 6.01 -13.46 -16.17
CA GLY A 123 4.77 -13.06 -16.82
C GLY A 123 3.51 -13.77 -16.32
N LYS A 124 3.61 -14.62 -15.28
CA LYS A 124 2.45 -15.27 -14.65
C LYS A 124 2.35 -14.89 -13.17
N LEU A 125 1.11 -14.69 -12.72
CA LEU A 125 0.81 -14.52 -11.30
C LEU A 125 0.91 -15.89 -10.62
N VAL A 126 1.81 -16.01 -9.64
CA VAL A 126 1.94 -17.21 -8.81
C VAL A 126 1.31 -16.97 -7.44
N GLU A 127 0.88 -18.04 -6.81
CA GLU A 127 0.17 -17.99 -5.54
C GLU A 127 0.90 -18.79 -4.44
N LEU A 128 0.74 -18.33 -3.20
CA LEU A 128 1.03 -19.08 -1.99
C LEU A 128 -0.18 -18.97 -1.04
N ASP A 129 -0.69 -20.11 -0.60
CA ASP A 129 -1.67 -20.14 0.47
C ASP A 129 -0.96 -19.84 1.81
N THR A 130 -1.20 -18.66 2.35
CA THR A 130 -0.58 -18.18 3.60
C THR A 130 -1.54 -18.22 4.79
N GLY A 131 -2.81 -18.55 4.57
CA GLY A 131 -3.90 -18.28 5.52
C GLY A 131 -3.76 -19.03 6.85
N VAL A 132 -3.28 -20.27 6.83
CA VAL A 132 -3.18 -21.08 8.06
C VAL A 132 -2.03 -20.62 8.95
N ALA A 133 -0.87 -20.27 8.38
CA ALA A 133 0.36 -20.05 9.14
C ALA A 133 0.73 -18.57 9.32
N SER A 134 0.15 -17.65 8.54
CA SER A 134 0.50 -16.24 8.64
C SER A 134 -0.34 -15.52 9.70
N PRO A 135 0.26 -14.68 10.56
CA PRO A 135 -0.51 -13.80 11.44
C PRO A 135 -1.18 -12.63 10.71
N VAL A 136 -0.81 -12.35 9.44
CA VAL A 136 -1.20 -11.13 8.72
C VAL A 136 -1.85 -11.38 7.37
N PHE A 137 -1.45 -12.40 6.62
CA PHE A 137 -1.87 -12.61 5.24
C PHE A 137 -2.81 -13.80 5.11
N ALA A 138 -4.03 -13.56 4.63
CA ALA A 138 -4.97 -14.60 4.29
C ALA A 138 -4.54 -15.35 3.02
N ARG A 139 -4.03 -14.62 2.02
CA ARG A 139 -3.51 -15.17 0.76
C ARG A 139 -2.50 -14.23 0.15
N SER A 140 -1.49 -14.78 -0.53
CA SER A 140 -0.42 -13.97 -1.10
C SER A 140 -0.07 -14.41 -2.52
N PHE A 141 0.19 -13.43 -3.37
CA PHE A 141 0.54 -13.62 -4.78
C PHE A 141 1.84 -12.90 -5.11
N GLY A 142 2.56 -13.41 -6.11
CA GLY A 142 3.79 -12.82 -6.62
C GLY A 142 3.79 -12.78 -8.14
N PHE A 143 4.41 -11.74 -8.71
CA PHE A 143 4.54 -11.55 -10.14
C PHE A 143 5.90 -10.92 -10.44
N VAL A 144 6.56 -11.41 -11.48
CA VAL A 144 7.69 -10.75 -12.12
C VAL A 144 7.42 -10.67 -13.62
N PRO A 145 7.51 -9.49 -14.26
CA PRO A 145 7.32 -9.38 -15.70
C PRO A 145 8.47 -10.07 -16.46
N VAL A 146 9.69 -9.89 -15.98
CA VAL A 146 10.92 -10.56 -16.42
C VAL A 146 11.73 -10.96 -15.19
N VAL A 147 12.64 -11.92 -15.33
CA VAL A 147 13.50 -12.34 -14.22
C VAL A 147 14.40 -11.16 -13.80
N PRO A 148 14.37 -10.72 -12.51
CA PRO A 148 15.25 -9.65 -12.04
C PRO A 148 16.71 -9.99 -12.30
N GLY A 149 17.48 -9.00 -12.76
CA GLY A 149 18.90 -9.17 -13.09
C GLY A 149 19.19 -9.76 -14.47
N LEU A 150 18.16 -10.17 -15.24
CA LEU A 150 18.35 -10.70 -16.59
C LEU A 150 18.55 -9.59 -17.63
N MET A 151 17.71 -8.56 -17.59
CA MET A 151 17.73 -7.45 -18.56
C MET A 151 18.52 -6.23 -18.07
N TRP A 152 18.96 -6.23 -16.81
CA TRP A 152 19.70 -5.13 -16.18
C TRP A 152 20.69 -5.68 -15.16
N LYS A 153 21.69 -4.86 -14.79
CA LYS A 153 22.67 -5.23 -13.76
C LYS A 153 22.13 -4.90 -12.37
N GLU A 154 21.89 -5.91 -11.53
CA GLU A 154 21.42 -5.70 -10.14
C GLU A 154 22.38 -4.83 -9.32
N SER A 155 23.69 -4.89 -9.59
CA SER A 155 24.69 -4.03 -8.94
C SER A 155 24.49 -2.54 -9.21
N LYS A 156 23.72 -2.18 -10.24
CA LYS A 156 23.35 -0.79 -10.54
C LYS A 156 21.97 -0.46 -9.99
N VAL A 157 20.96 -1.25 -10.36
CA VAL A 157 19.55 -0.92 -10.11
C VAL A 157 19.03 -1.42 -8.76
N GLY A 158 19.77 -2.29 -8.08
CA GLY A 158 19.32 -3.02 -6.89
C GLY A 158 18.83 -4.44 -7.21
N ALA A 159 18.87 -5.31 -6.21
CA ALA A 159 18.36 -6.68 -6.33
C ALA A 159 16.83 -6.72 -6.37
N ASN A 160 16.27 -7.74 -7.02
CA ASN A 160 14.83 -8.04 -7.04
C ASN A 160 13.92 -6.97 -7.64
N VAL A 161 14.48 -5.98 -8.35
CA VAL A 161 13.72 -4.90 -8.99
C VAL A 161 12.63 -5.46 -9.91
N GLY A 162 11.45 -4.83 -9.89
CA GLY A 162 10.32 -5.19 -10.74
C GLY A 162 9.48 -6.36 -10.24
N VAL A 163 9.85 -7.00 -9.12
CA VAL A 163 8.92 -7.91 -8.43
C VAL A 163 7.77 -7.12 -7.81
N THR A 164 6.57 -7.66 -7.94
CA THR A 164 5.37 -7.16 -7.27
C THR A 164 4.67 -8.29 -6.54
N PHE A 165 4.23 -8.02 -5.32
CA PHE A 165 3.40 -8.92 -4.51
C PHE A 165 2.03 -8.31 -4.27
N ILE A 166 1.03 -9.16 -4.14
CA ILE A 166 -0.33 -8.80 -3.75
C ILE A 166 -0.68 -9.63 -2.53
N HIS A 167 -1.13 -8.98 -1.46
CA HIS A 167 -1.52 -9.66 -0.23
C HIS A 167 -2.97 -9.34 0.09
N ILE A 168 -3.77 -10.39 0.32
CA ILE A 168 -5.06 -10.27 0.98
C ILE A 168 -4.77 -10.30 2.48
N LEU A 169 -5.09 -9.22 3.16
CA LEU A 169 -4.91 -9.06 4.60
C LEU A 169 -5.97 -9.87 5.35
N LYS A 170 -5.59 -10.42 6.50
CA LYS A 170 -6.54 -11.03 7.43
C LYS A 170 -7.43 -9.96 8.08
N PRO A 171 -8.67 -10.31 8.47
CA PRO A 171 -9.60 -9.35 9.08
C PRO A 171 -9.00 -8.59 10.27
N GLU A 172 -8.23 -9.26 11.12
CA GLU A 172 -7.67 -8.72 12.36
C GLU A 172 -6.55 -7.69 12.13
N VAL A 173 -6.01 -7.61 10.92
CA VAL A 173 -5.00 -6.61 10.53
C VAL A 173 -5.48 -5.73 9.37
N THR A 174 -6.77 -5.82 9.03
CA THR A 174 -7.37 -5.02 7.96
C THR A 174 -7.62 -3.60 8.47
N PRO A 175 -7.04 -2.57 7.83
CA PRO A 175 -7.19 -1.17 8.24
C PRO A 175 -8.65 -0.75 8.41
N TYR A 176 -8.96 -0.23 9.60
CA TYR A 176 -10.31 0.19 9.99
C TYR A 176 -11.36 -0.93 10.00
N GLY A 177 -10.95 -2.19 10.00
CA GLY A 177 -11.85 -3.35 9.93
C GLY A 177 -12.71 -3.40 8.67
N ASN A 178 -12.36 -2.66 7.62
CA ASN A 178 -13.18 -2.50 6.42
C ASN A 178 -12.71 -3.42 5.27
N LEU A 179 -13.63 -4.25 4.74
CA LEU A 179 -13.32 -5.20 3.65
C LEU A 179 -12.84 -4.55 2.33
N ASN A 180 -13.01 -3.24 2.16
CA ASN A 180 -12.45 -2.50 1.02
C ASN A 180 -10.97 -2.12 1.22
N ASN A 181 -10.41 -2.32 2.42
CA ASN A 181 -9.01 -2.06 2.75
C ASN A 181 -8.18 -3.35 2.90
N ASN A 182 -8.75 -4.51 2.59
CA ASN A 182 -8.14 -5.81 2.87
C ASN A 182 -7.10 -6.27 1.84
N VAL A 183 -6.60 -5.37 0.99
CA VAL A 183 -5.59 -5.70 -0.02
C VAL A 183 -4.48 -4.65 0.01
N MET A 184 -3.24 -5.13 0.05
CA MET A 184 -2.05 -4.31 -0.21
C MET A 184 -1.25 -4.89 -1.36
N MET A 185 -0.43 -4.04 -1.97
CA MET A 185 0.62 -4.46 -2.89
C MET A 185 1.98 -4.07 -2.33
N TYR A 186 3.03 -4.77 -2.75
CA TYR A 186 4.42 -4.44 -2.43
C TYR A 186 5.24 -4.52 -3.70
N THR A 187 6.03 -3.50 -4.01
CA THR A 187 6.86 -3.50 -5.22
C THR A 187 8.27 -3.00 -4.93
N VAL A 188 9.24 -3.56 -5.66
CA VAL A 188 10.64 -3.11 -5.58
C VAL A 188 10.97 -2.25 -6.79
N ALA A 189 11.16 -0.95 -6.54
CA ALA A 189 11.58 0.01 -7.55
C ALA A 189 13.11 -0.06 -7.80
N PRO A 190 13.58 0.34 -9.00
CA PRO A 190 15.01 0.53 -9.22
C PRO A 190 15.57 1.67 -8.35
N CYS A 191 16.83 1.55 -7.93
CA CYS A 191 17.58 2.67 -7.37
C CYS A 191 17.66 3.81 -8.39
N GLY A 192 17.79 5.06 -7.92
CA GLY A 192 17.90 6.26 -8.79
C GLY A 192 19.33 6.61 -9.24
N ALA A 193 20.34 5.81 -8.87
CA ALA A 193 21.73 5.98 -9.28
C ALA A 193 22.14 5.42 -10.66
N PRO A 194 21.46 4.40 -11.24
CA PRO A 194 21.70 3.96 -12.62
C PRO A 194 21.53 5.10 -13.63
N PRO A 195 22.25 5.05 -14.77
CA PRO A 195 22.00 5.96 -15.88
C PRO A 195 20.58 5.76 -16.43
N ASP A 196 20.06 6.79 -17.10
CA ASP A 196 18.69 6.81 -17.66
C ASP A 196 18.39 5.70 -18.69
N THR A 197 19.42 4.99 -19.17
CA THR A 197 19.37 3.96 -20.22
C THR A 197 19.70 2.57 -19.71
#